data_AF-A0A0B4EHC9-F1
#
_entry.id   AF-A0A0B4EHC9-F1
#
_cell.length_a   1.000
_cell.length_b   1.000
_cell.length_c   1.000
_cell.angle_alpha   90.00
_cell.angle_beta   90.00
_cell.angle_gamma   90.00
#
_symmetry.space_group_name_H-M   'P 1'
#
loop_
_entity.id
_entity.type
_entity.pdbx_description
1 polymer ?
#
loop_
_entity_poly.entity_id
_entity_poly.type
_entity_poly.pdbx_seq_one_letter_code
_entity_poly.pdbx_strand_id
1 'polypeptide(L)'
;MKTTVTTTLIPGLIPLVPGSGIFFTMDNFVQGNYSKAVDLGRETLFVTAAITIGIVFITSISQIIIRILKYKTILQKYQHHHKAHKHKK
;
A
#
# COMPACT_ATOMS: atom_id res chain seq x y z
N MET A 1 16.18 -22.33 -7.35
CA MET A 1 14.70 -22.37 -7.38
C MET A 1 14.19 -20.94 -7.53
N LYS A 2 13.67 -20.56 -8.70
CA LYS A 2 13.25 -19.19 -9.04
C LYS A 2 11.71 -19.12 -9.10
N THR A 3 11.05 -19.27 -7.95
CA THR A 3 9.59 -19.08 -7.79
C THR A 3 9.29 -17.98 -6.77
N THR A 4 10.24 -17.07 -6.58
CA THR A 4 10.27 -16.03 -5.54
C THR A 4 9.11 -15.04 -5.65
N VAL A 5 8.54 -14.86 -6.83
CA VAL A 5 7.49 -13.84 -7.07
C VAL A 5 6.18 -14.24 -6.40
N THR A 6 5.70 -15.47 -6.64
CA THR A 6 4.43 -15.95 -6.06
C THR A 6 4.52 -16.08 -4.54
N THR A 7 5.63 -16.62 -4.02
CA THR A 7 5.85 -16.80 -2.58
C THR A 7 5.98 -15.48 -1.82
N THR A 8 6.44 -14.40 -2.46
CA THR A 8 6.52 -13.06 -1.84
C THR A 8 5.19 -12.31 -1.96
N LEU A 9 4.43 -12.54 -3.03
CA LEU A 9 3.15 -11.87 -3.26
C LEU A 9 2.03 -12.39 -2.35
N ILE A 10 2.01 -13.70 -2.07
CA ILE A 10 1.00 -14.35 -1.20
C ILE A 10 0.90 -13.69 0.20
N PRO A 11 1.99 -13.53 0.98
CA PRO A 11 1.90 -12.89 2.30
C PRO A 11 1.61 -11.39 2.24
N GLY A 12 1.78 -10.74 1.08
CA GLY A 12 1.32 -9.36 0.87
C GLY A 12 -0.18 -9.26 0.58
N LEU A 13 -0.75 -10.28 -0.07
CA LEU A 13 -2.17 -10.36 -0.40
C LEU A 13 -3.05 -10.81 0.78
N ILE A 14 -2.59 -11.79 1.56
CA ILE A 14 -3.35 -12.37 2.69
C ILE A 14 -3.82 -11.33 3.73
N PRO A 15 -2.99 -10.37 4.17
CA PRO A 15 -3.42 -9.34 5.13
C PRO A 15 -4.04 -8.11 4.46
N LEU A 16 -3.81 -7.90 3.15
CA LEU A 16 -4.34 -6.72 2.45
C LEU A 16 -5.87 -6.71 2.45
N VAL A 17 -6.47 -7.89 2.30
CA VAL A 17 -7.89 -8.12 2.52
C VAL A 17 -8.01 -9.31 3.47
N PRO A 18 -8.63 -9.17 4.66
CA PRO A 18 -8.85 -10.24 5.62
C PRO A 18 -9.72 -11.36 5.01
N GLY A 19 -9.08 -12.25 4.25
CA GLY A 19 -9.74 -13.26 3.42
C GLY A 19 -10.47 -14.32 4.24
N SER A 20 -9.98 -14.64 5.44
CA SER A 20 -10.68 -15.52 6.38
C SER A 20 -12.02 -14.92 6.84
N GLY A 21 -12.06 -13.62 7.12
CA GLY A 21 -13.27 -12.92 7.53
C GLY A 21 -14.36 -12.93 6.45
N ILE A 22 -13.98 -12.71 5.19
CA ILE A 22 -14.89 -12.79 4.04
C ILE A 22 -15.39 -14.23 3.83
N PHE A 23 -14.50 -15.21 3.93
CA PHE A 23 -14.86 -16.62 3.80
C PHE A 23 -15.89 -17.04 4.85
N PHE A 24 -15.64 -16.74 6.14
CA PHE A 24 -16.57 -17.08 7.20
C PHE A 24 -17.88 -16.30 7.11
N THR A 25 -17.85 -15.05 6.65
CA THR A 25 -19.05 -14.26 6.37
C THR A 25 -19.94 -14.96 5.33
N MET A 26 -19.34 -15.35 4.19
CA MET A 26 -20.06 -16.01 3.08
C MET A 26 -20.57 -17.39 3.48
N ASP A 27 -19.78 -18.16 4.23
CA ASP A 27 -20.15 -19.46 4.74
C ASP A 27 -21.37 -19.38 5.68
N ASN A 28 -21.35 -18.46 6.64
CA ASN A 28 -22.51 -18.24 7.54
C ASN A 28 -23.72 -17.67 6.79
N PHE A 29 -23.49 -16.88 5.73
CA PHE A 29 -24.56 -16.36 4.87
C PHE A 29 -25.29 -17.48 4.11
N VAL A 30 -24.54 -18.43 3.54
CA VAL A 30 -25.09 -19.59 2.83
C VAL A 30 -25.77 -20.57 3.79
N GLN A 31 -25.24 -20.75 5.00
CA GLN A 31 -25.85 -21.57 6.05
C GLN A 31 -27.13 -20.95 6.67
N GLY A 32 -27.55 -19.76 6.24
CA GLY A 32 -28.74 -19.07 6.76
C GLY A 32 -28.54 -18.41 8.13
N ASN A 33 -27.31 -18.37 8.65
CA ASN A 33 -26.98 -17.70 9.91
C ASN A 33 -26.60 -16.23 9.65
N TYR A 34 -27.61 -15.43 9.30
CA TYR A 34 -27.42 -14.03 8.92
C TYR A 34 -26.89 -13.16 10.06
N SER A 35 -27.25 -13.44 11.32
CA SER A 35 -26.74 -12.67 12.47
C SER A 35 -25.22 -12.74 12.53
N LYS A 36 -24.68 -13.97 12.47
CA LYS A 36 -23.23 -14.19 12.54
C LYS A 36 -22.52 -13.72 11.26
N ALA A 37 -23.16 -13.85 10.10
CA ALA A 37 -22.63 -13.34 8.84
C ALA A 37 -22.48 -11.81 8.87
N VAL A 38 -23.47 -11.08 9.36
CA VAL A 38 -23.42 -9.61 9.43
C VAL A 38 -22.37 -9.14 10.44
N ASP A 39 -22.26 -9.80 11.59
CA ASP A 39 -21.27 -9.46 12.60
C ASP A 39 -19.84 -9.64 12.08
N LEU A 40 -19.54 -10.82 11.51
CA LEU A 40 -18.25 -11.10 10.88
C LEU A 40 -17.97 -10.20 9.68
N GLY A 41 -18.98 -9.92 8.87
CA GLY A 41 -18.86 -9.07 7.69
C GLY A 41 -18.51 -7.63 8.06
N ARG A 42 -19.13 -7.09 9.10
CA ARG A 42 -18.82 -5.75 9.63
C ARG A 42 -17.40 -5.67 10.17
N GLU A 43 -17.02 -6.62 11.03
CA GLU A 43 -15.67 -6.68 11.60
C GLU A 43 -14.60 -6.71 10.48
N THR A 44 -14.80 -7.60 9.52
CA THR A 44 -13.94 -7.75 8.34
C THR A 44 -13.83 -6.45 7.55
N LEU A 45 -14.95 -5.78 7.29
CA LEU A 45 -14.98 -4.50 6.58
C LEU A 45 -14.21 -3.41 7.33
N PHE A 46 -14.40 -3.28 8.65
CA PHE A 46 -13.68 -2.29 9.45
C PHE A 46 -12.16 -2.53 9.48
N VAL A 47 -11.74 -3.79 9.65
CA VAL A 47 -10.31 -4.15 9.62
C VAL A 47 -9.71 -3.86 8.24
N THR A 48 -10.39 -4.24 7.16
CA THR A 48 -9.94 -3.96 5.78
C THR A 48 -9.84 -2.46 5.52
N ALA A 49 -10.84 -1.70 5.96
CA ALA A 49 -10.86 -0.25 5.82
C ALA A 49 -9.68 0.40 6.55
N ALA A 50 -9.40 -0.02 7.78
CA ALA A 50 -8.27 0.50 8.56
C ALA A 50 -6.93 0.26 7.86
N ILE A 51 -6.69 -0.96 7.35
CA ILE A 51 -5.47 -1.32 6.62
C ILE A 51 -5.36 -0.52 5.32
N THR A 52 -6.45 -0.44 4.55
CA THR A 52 -6.51 0.29 3.27
C THR A 52 -6.20 1.76 3.46
N ILE A 53 -6.81 2.40 4.47
CA ILE A 53 -6.58 3.81 4.79
C ILE A 53 -5.11 4.02 5.17
N GLY A 54 -4.54 3.15 6.00
CA GLY A 54 -3.12 3.22 6.37
C GLY A 54 -2.19 3.17 5.16
N ILE A 55 -2.43 2.25 4.23
CA ILE A 55 -1.62 2.09 3.01
C ILE A 55 -1.77 3.31 2.08
N VAL A 56 -3.00 3.78 1.85
CA VAL A 56 -3.25 4.97 1.00
C VAL A 56 -2.62 6.22 1.61
N PHE A 57 -2.71 6.36 2.94
CA PHE A 57 -2.14 7.49 3.65
C PHE A 57 -0.60 7.50 3.58
N ILE A 58 0.05 6.38 3.91
CA ILE A 58 1.52 6.31 3.86
C ILE A 58 2.05 6.45 2.45
N THR A 59 1.37 5.90 1.45
CA THR A 59 1.77 6.05 0.04
C THR A 59 1.63 7.50 -0.42
N SER A 60 0.56 8.20 -0.04
CA SER A 60 0.37 9.62 -0.36
C SER A 60 1.47 10.49 0.25
N ILE A 61 1.78 10.30 1.53
CA ILE A 61 2.85 11.02 2.23
C ILE A 61 4.22 10.69 1.62
N SER A 62 4.50 9.40 1.42
CA SER A 62 5.77 8.94 0.84
C SER A 62 6.01 9.53 -0.54
N GLN A 63 4.98 9.59 -1.40
CA GLN A 63 5.07 10.25 -2.70
C GLN A 63 5.39 11.75 -2.59
N ILE A 64 4.77 12.46 -1.63
CA ILE A 64 5.08 13.87 -1.37
C ILE A 64 6.55 14.04 -0.97
N ILE A 65 7.04 13.23 -0.02
CA ILE A 65 8.41 13.34 0.49
C ILE A 65 9.42 13.05 -0.61
N ILE A 66 9.21 11.97 -1.37
CA ILE A 66 10.09 11.60 -2.48
C ILE A 66 10.14 12.70 -3.54
N ARG A 67 9.00 13.35 -3.86
CA ARG A 67 8.97 14.48 -4.80
C ARG A 67 9.81 15.66 -4.30
N ILE A 68 9.70 16.02 -3.02
CA ILE A 68 10.46 17.12 -2.41
C ILE A 68 11.97 16.81 -2.43
N LEU A 69 12.37 15.61 -2.00
CA LEU A 69 13.77 15.20 -1.97
C LEU A 69 14.38 15.16 -3.37
N LYS A 70 13.65 14.62 -4.36
CA LYS A 70 14.09 14.56 -5.76
C LYS A 70 14.28 15.95 -6.36
N TYR A 71 13.43 16.92 -6.00
CA TYR A 71 13.55 18.30 -6.46
C TYR A 71 14.88 18.95 -6.04
N LYS A 72 15.32 18.71 -4.79
CA LYS A 72 16.58 19.22 -4.26
C LYS A 72 17.80 18.67 -5.01
N THR A 73 17.79 17.37 -5.32
CA THR A 73 18.89 16.70 -6.06
C THR A 73 18.98 17.19 -7.51
N ILE A 74 17.85 17.43 -8.18
CA ILE A 74 17.82 17.98 -9.54
C ILE A 74 18.36 19.42 -9.56
N LEU A 75 17.94 20.26 -8.61
CA LEU A 75 18.43 21.64 -8.49
C LEU A 75 19.93 21.71 -8.19
N GLN A 76 20.45 20.85 -7.30
CA GLN A 76 21.89 20.76 -7.05
C GLN A 76 22.66 20.38 -8.31
N LYS A 77 22.16 19.44 -9.12
CA LYS A 77 22.75 19.08 -10.41
C LYS A 77 22.77 20.26 -11.38
N TYR A 78 21.70 21.07 -11.40
CA TYR A 78 21.62 22.28 -12.23
C TYR A 78 22.63 23.35 -11.80
N GLN A 79 22.79 23.59 -10.50
CA GLN A 79 23.78 24.54 -9.96
C GLN A 79 25.22 24.12 -10.27
N HIS A 80 25.55 22.83 -10.19
CA HIS A 80 26.89 22.34 -10.55
C HIS A 80 27.19 22.49 -12.05
N HIS A 81 26.24 22.21 -12.93
CA HIS A 81 26.42 22.42 -14.37
C HIS A 81 26.61 23.91 -14.72
N HIS A 82 25.86 24.82 -14.09
CA HIS A 82 25.99 26.26 -14.37
C HIS A 82 27.34 26.84 -13.86
N LYS A 83 27.87 26.33 -12.74
CA LYS A 83 29.22 26.71 -12.24
C LYS A 83 30.35 26.18 -13.14
N ALA A 84 30.20 24.97 -13.71
CA ALA A 84 31.17 24.40 -14.63
C ALA A 84 31.31 25.21 -15.94
N HIS A 85 30.21 25.80 -16.44
CA HIS A 85 30.26 26.69 -17.60
C HIS A 85 30.82 28.09 -17.29
N LYS A 86 30.70 28.57 -16.04
CA LYS A 86 31.20 29.89 -15.63
C LYS A 86 32.72 29.92 -15.41
N HIS A 87 33.35 28.79 -15.11
CA HIS A 87 34.80 28.68 -14.89
C HIS A 87 35.62 28.46 -16.18
N LYS A 88 34.96 28.30 -17.33
CA LYS A 88 35.58 28.07 -18.66
C LYS A 88 35.59 29.34 -19.54
N LYS A 89 35.34 30.52 -18.96
CA LYS A 89 35.50 31.83 -19.59
C LYS A 89 36.62 32.59 -18.92
#